data_AF-A0A418KI88-F1
#
_entry.id   AF-A0A418KI88-F1
#
_cell.length_a   1.000
_cell.length_b   1.000
_cell.length_c   1.000
_cell.angle_alpha   90.00
_cell.angle_beta   90.00
_cell.angle_gamma   90.00
#
_symmetry.space_group_name_H-M   'P 1'
#
loop_
_entity.id
_entity.type
_entity.pdbx_description
1 polymer ?
#
loop_
_entity_poly.entity_id
_entity_poly.type
_entity_poly.pdbx_seq_one_letter_code
_entity_poly.pdbx_strand_id
1 'polypeptide(L)'
;MKKLASTLAALALVLAGSAAVAPQAPAATPAAPAAAEVIPLTITNDSGRAGPAYLYVLGERDGRLGYADAAGAFHPWPAVGGVPVDAPDASIPGPADGQSMTIQLPRLSGRVYFSYGTKLAFKIVDDGRLVQPAVQNPSDPNRDILFNWTEYTLDDGGLWINSTQVDFFSAPYQTGLRRSDGTVAGTGMLRPDGFGAVVSALEATPGWGGLVQRAADGSVLRVLSPGHAVGTGQLAPDVFAGYVDRVWAKYRSETLTVRPYAHEPGRAFFGRVTGDVMTFTDAAGAVVTTFNRPSSDSILGCHRDLAAPNDDVGAIARTLCAGFNRSTLLVNSQQPDAGADAFYQDAVTNHYAKHIHAQMADGKAYAFAFDDVGHHESLVHDANPAAAYIQLDPFSGAATPIGGGPGGTPALPPGTGPVHAANGMCMDVPWADPADGNPIQIVWCSGNAAQTWTRSGDTLSALGKCLDVAGGATADGTAVQLWTCNGTGAQRWSYDAGSRRLVNPPSGKCLTVAGGLPLRDGQRLELRTCSGAEEQRWTF
;
A
#
# COMPACT_ATOMS: atom_id res chain seq x y z
N MET A 1 -10.72 24.66 -98.63
CA MET A 1 -10.68 25.87 -97.78
C MET A 1 -11.29 25.50 -96.41
N LYS A 2 -10.59 25.83 -95.30
CA LYS A 2 -10.99 25.71 -93.86
C LYS A 2 -11.08 24.27 -93.29
N LYS A 3 -9.97 23.75 -92.71
CA LYS A 3 -9.65 23.53 -91.26
C LYS A 3 -10.62 22.55 -90.54
N LEU A 4 -10.27 21.27 -90.40
CA LEU A 4 -9.67 20.57 -89.21
C LEU A 4 -10.59 20.60 -87.96
N ALA A 5 -10.88 19.52 -87.23
CA ALA A 5 -10.17 18.24 -87.07
C ALA A 5 -11.09 17.12 -86.52
N SER A 6 -10.67 15.90 -86.89
CA SER A 6 -10.99 14.54 -86.45
C SER A 6 -11.39 14.29 -84.99
N THR A 7 -12.47 13.51 -84.81
CA THR A 7 -12.79 12.69 -83.64
C THR A 7 -12.63 11.21 -83.97
N LEU A 8 -11.83 10.47 -83.20
CA LEU A 8 -11.81 9.01 -83.22
C LEU A 8 -12.10 8.48 -81.81
N ALA A 9 -13.13 7.64 -81.74
CA ALA A 9 -13.61 6.97 -80.55
C ALA A 9 -12.70 5.79 -80.18
N ALA A 10 -12.48 5.58 -78.88
CA ALA A 10 -11.86 4.39 -78.33
C ALA A 10 -12.80 3.75 -77.30
N LEU A 11 -13.00 2.44 -77.48
CA LEU A 11 -13.81 1.53 -76.68
C LEU A 11 -13.11 1.28 -75.32
N ALA A 12 -13.79 1.49 -74.19
CA ALA A 12 -13.25 1.22 -72.86
C ALA A 12 -13.95 0.01 -72.21
N LEU A 13 -13.13 -0.97 -71.81
CA LEU A 13 -13.45 -2.18 -71.07
C LEU A 13 -13.98 -1.87 -69.66
N VAL A 14 -15.01 -2.59 -69.21
CA VAL A 14 -15.48 -2.56 -67.82
C VAL A 14 -14.61 -3.51 -66.98
N LEU A 15 -13.89 -2.95 -66.01
CA LEU A 15 -13.21 -3.67 -64.93
C LEU A 15 -13.90 -3.30 -63.61
N ALA A 16 -14.41 -4.30 -62.90
CA ALA A 16 -15.02 -4.15 -61.59
C ALA A 16 -13.94 -3.77 -60.55
N GLY A 17 -14.06 -2.58 -59.96
CA GLY A 17 -13.22 -2.11 -58.88
C GLY A 17 -13.78 -2.50 -57.52
N SER A 18 -13.05 -3.35 -56.80
CA SER A 18 -13.27 -3.62 -55.38
C SER A 18 -12.97 -2.35 -54.57
N ALA A 19 -13.94 -1.83 -53.83
CA ALA A 19 -13.73 -0.71 -52.93
C ALA A 19 -12.87 -1.18 -51.73
N ALA A 20 -11.61 -0.74 -51.69
CA ALA A 20 -10.76 -0.89 -50.52
C ALA A 20 -11.28 0.04 -49.41
N VAL A 21 -11.74 -0.55 -48.30
CA VAL A 21 -12.04 0.18 -47.07
C VAL A 21 -10.70 0.59 -46.46
N ALA A 22 -10.42 1.89 -46.41
CA ALA A 22 -9.28 2.41 -45.69
C ALA A 22 -9.45 2.13 -44.18
N PRO A 23 -8.42 1.66 -43.45
CA PRO A 23 -8.51 1.47 -42.02
C PRO A 23 -8.69 2.84 -41.35
N GLN A 24 -9.80 3.01 -40.62
CA GLN A 24 -9.98 4.13 -39.71
C GLN A 24 -8.89 4.05 -38.65
N ALA A 25 -8.12 5.14 -38.52
CA ALA A 25 -7.23 5.32 -37.39
C ALA A 25 -8.05 5.19 -36.10
N PRO A 26 -7.56 4.45 -35.08
CA PRO A 26 -8.24 4.38 -33.80
C PRO A 26 -8.39 5.79 -33.25
N ALA A 27 -9.60 6.14 -32.79
CA ALA A 27 -9.83 7.40 -32.10
C ALA A 27 -8.86 7.49 -30.92
N ALA A 28 -8.07 8.56 -30.87
CA ALA A 28 -7.21 8.83 -29.73
C ALA A 28 -8.07 8.85 -28.46
N THR A 29 -7.73 8.00 -27.49
CA THR A 29 -8.26 8.08 -26.14
C THR A 29 -8.06 9.51 -25.65
N PRO A 30 -9.07 10.18 -25.05
CA PRO A 30 -8.85 11.49 -24.46
C PRO A 30 -7.68 11.38 -23.47
N ALA A 31 -6.70 12.27 -23.57
CA ALA A 31 -5.65 12.37 -22.57
C ALA A 31 -6.32 12.54 -21.20
N ALA A 32 -5.87 11.78 -20.20
CA ALA A 32 -6.31 11.99 -18.83
C ALA A 32 -6.06 13.47 -18.47
N PRO A 33 -6.99 14.14 -17.75
CA PRO A 33 -6.72 15.49 -17.28
C PRO A 33 -5.43 15.48 -16.45
N ALA A 34 -4.56 16.45 -16.68
CA ALA A 34 -3.33 16.59 -15.91
C ALA A 34 -3.67 16.69 -14.41
N ALA A 35 -2.92 16.00 -13.55
CA ALA A 35 -3.12 16.07 -12.11
C ALA A 35 -3.07 17.53 -11.62
N ALA A 36 -3.87 17.88 -10.62
CA ALA A 36 -3.91 19.24 -10.09
C ALA A 36 -2.51 19.69 -9.62
N GLU A 37 -2.22 20.99 -9.69
CA GLU A 37 -0.94 21.55 -9.21
C GLU A 37 -0.73 21.31 -7.71
N VAL A 38 -1.83 21.28 -6.97
CA VAL A 38 -1.93 20.90 -5.57
C VAL A 38 -3.17 20.03 -5.36
N ILE A 39 -3.10 19.07 -4.43
CA ILE A 39 -4.27 18.31 -3.95
C ILE A 39 -4.36 18.41 -2.42
N PRO A 40 -5.56 18.35 -1.83
CA PRO A 40 -5.69 18.35 -0.37
C PRO A 40 -5.11 17.05 0.21
N LEU A 41 -4.20 17.18 1.17
CA LEU A 41 -3.70 16.10 2.02
C LEU A 41 -4.31 16.25 3.42
N THR A 42 -5.15 15.30 3.81
CA THR A 42 -5.69 15.25 5.17
C THR A 42 -4.80 14.37 6.04
N ILE A 43 -4.35 14.94 7.16
CA ILE A 43 -3.62 14.25 8.20
C ILE A 43 -4.54 14.09 9.39
N THR A 44 -4.73 12.86 9.86
CA THR A 44 -5.51 12.53 11.05
C THR A 44 -4.59 11.90 12.08
N ASN A 45 -4.68 12.35 13.32
CA ASN A 45 -3.85 11.83 14.41
C ASN A 45 -4.71 11.04 15.38
N ASP A 46 -4.64 9.71 15.28
CA ASP A 46 -5.27 8.75 16.19
C ASP A 46 -4.19 7.98 16.98
N SER A 47 -3.03 8.60 17.19
CA SER A 47 -1.86 7.94 17.76
C SER A 47 -2.00 7.61 19.25
N GLY A 48 -2.95 8.24 19.93
CA GLY A 48 -3.10 8.19 21.39
C GLY A 48 -1.98 8.90 22.14
N ARG A 49 -1.12 9.66 21.44
CA ARG A 49 0.04 10.34 22.03
C ARG A 49 -0.29 11.77 22.41
N ALA A 50 -0.02 12.11 23.66
CA ALA A 50 -0.04 13.49 24.14
C ALA A 50 1.14 14.31 23.57
N GLY A 51 0.92 15.61 23.37
CA GLY A 51 1.92 16.56 22.90
C GLY A 51 1.78 16.93 21.43
N PRO A 52 2.60 17.88 20.94
CA PRO A 52 2.52 18.36 19.57
C PRO A 52 3.03 17.31 18.57
N ALA A 53 2.36 17.20 17.43
CA ALA A 53 2.92 16.61 16.22
C ALA A 53 3.52 17.70 15.34
N TYR A 54 4.58 17.40 14.61
CA TYR A 54 5.18 18.29 13.61
C TYR A 54 5.25 17.58 12.27
N LEU A 55 4.86 18.26 11.20
CA LEU A 55 4.88 17.76 9.83
C LEU A 55 5.93 18.49 8.99
N TYR A 56 6.47 17.86 7.97
CA TYR A 56 7.41 18.48 7.02
C TYR A 56 7.16 17.90 5.62
N VAL A 57 6.95 18.75 4.61
CA VAL A 57 6.84 18.33 3.21
C VAL A 57 8.14 18.71 2.50
N LEU A 58 9.04 17.76 2.31
CA LEU A 58 10.41 18.00 1.84
C LEU A 58 10.67 17.24 0.54
N GLY A 59 11.36 17.86 -0.42
CA GLY A 59 11.78 17.15 -1.62
C GLY A 59 12.16 18.06 -2.78
N GLU A 60 11.96 17.57 -3.99
CA GLU A 60 12.33 18.21 -5.23
C GLU A 60 11.11 18.65 -6.04
N ARG A 61 11.15 19.89 -6.53
CA ARG A 61 10.19 20.42 -7.51
C ARG A 61 10.96 21.16 -8.59
N ASP A 62 10.69 20.84 -9.85
CA ASP A 62 11.28 21.50 -11.02
C ASP A 62 12.83 21.57 -10.98
N GLY A 63 13.48 20.49 -10.55
CA GLY A 63 14.95 20.39 -10.43
C GLY A 63 15.55 21.15 -9.24
N ARG A 64 14.72 21.64 -8.30
CA ARG A 64 15.16 22.38 -7.11
C ARG A 64 14.73 21.65 -5.84
N LEU A 65 15.65 21.50 -4.90
CA LEU A 65 15.37 20.93 -3.58
C LEU A 65 14.86 22.00 -2.62
N GLY A 66 13.91 21.64 -1.77
CA GLY A 66 13.26 22.56 -0.86
C GLY A 66 12.20 21.89 0.01
N TYR A 67 11.28 22.72 0.49
CA TYR A 67 10.11 22.30 1.25
C TYR A 67 8.84 22.99 0.77
N ALA A 68 7.68 22.43 1.09
CA ALA A 68 6.39 23.06 0.91
C ALA A 68 5.76 23.43 2.25
N ASP A 69 5.14 24.59 2.33
CA ASP A 69 4.36 25.00 3.50
C ASP A 69 2.92 24.42 3.47
N ALA A 70 2.12 24.73 4.49
CA ALA A 70 0.75 24.22 4.61
C ALA A 70 -0.18 24.63 3.46
N ALA A 71 0.12 25.74 2.77
CA ALA A 71 -0.63 26.21 1.62
C ALA A 71 -0.14 25.58 0.30
N GLY A 72 0.89 24.74 0.35
CA GLY A 72 1.49 24.08 -0.82
C GLY A 72 2.48 24.96 -1.57
N ALA A 73 2.84 26.13 -1.03
CA ALA A 73 3.84 26.99 -1.65
C ALA A 73 5.23 26.38 -1.44
N PHE A 74 5.99 26.27 -2.53
CA PHE A 74 7.33 25.68 -2.52
C PHE A 74 8.40 26.73 -2.22
N HIS A 75 9.29 26.38 -1.30
CA HIS A 75 10.40 27.19 -0.82
C HIS A 75 11.71 26.44 -1.05
N PRO A 76 12.55 26.86 -2.02
CA PRO A 76 13.83 26.22 -2.26
C PRO A 76 14.76 26.39 -1.07
N TRP A 77 15.60 25.39 -0.81
CA TRP A 77 16.65 25.51 0.19
C TRP A 77 17.61 26.66 -0.16
N PRO A 78 18.15 27.38 0.85
CA PRO A 78 19.20 28.35 0.61
C PRO A 78 20.42 27.66 -0.03
N ALA A 79 21.12 28.36 -0.91
CA ALA A 79 22.44 27.93 -1.34
C ALA A 79 23.43 28.09 -0.17
N VAL A 80 24.21 27.05 0.08
CA VAL A 80 25.15 27.00 1.20
C VAL A 80 26.54 26.64 0.65
N GLY A 81 27.61 27.06 1.31
CA GLY A 81 28.97 26.70 0.91
C GLY A 81 29.40 25.33 1.45
N GLY A 82 30.70 25.03 1.31
CA GLY A 82 31.52 23.85 1.70
C GLY A 82 31.14 22.92 2.87
N VAL A 83 30.26 23.35 3.77
CA VAL A 83 30.04 22.74 5.08
C VAL A 83 28.55 22.59 5.31
N PRO A 84 28.06 21.40 5.75
CA PRO A 84 26.66 21.22 6.10
C PRO A 84 26.20 22.24 7.13
N VAL A 85 25.17 23.03 6.81
CA VAL A 85 24.54 23.99 7.73
C VAL A 85 23.16 23.52 8.14
N ASP A 86 22.63 24.05 9.24
CA ASP A 86 21.28 23.73 9.68
C ASP A 86 20.24 24.26 8.67
N ALA A 87 19.26 23.42 8.34
CA ALA A 87 18.15 23.82 7.50
C ALA A 87 17.26 24.84 8.24
N PRO A 88 16.62 25.78 7.52
CA PRO A 88 15.58 26.61 8.13
C PRO A 88 14.44 25.72 8.63
N ASP A 89 13.72 26.19 9.65
CA ASP A 89 12.59 25.47 10.22
C ASP A 89 11.43 25.37 9.21
N ALA A 90 11.31 24.18 8.61
CA ALA A 90 10.27 23.83 7.64
C ALA A 90 9.07 23.11 8.29
N SER A 91 8.96 23.14 9.63
CA SER A 91 7.89 22.42 10.32
C SER A 91 6.52 23.11 10.14
N ILE A 92 5.52 22.27 9.93
CA ILE A 92 4.10 22.63 9.98
C ILE A 92 3.54 22.03 11.27
N PRO A 93 2.81 22.78 12.11
CA PRO A 93 2.11 22.21 13.25
C PRO A 93 1.14 21.11 12.79
N GLY A 94 1.27 19.90 13.34
CA GLY A 94 0.38 18.77 13.06
C GLY A 94 -0.91 18.80 13.89
N PRO A 95 -1.87 17.90 13.60
CA PRO A 95 -3.11 17.83 14.36
C PRO A 95 -2.85 17.23 15.75
N ALA A 96 -3.60 17.70 16.75
CA ALA A 96 -3.62 17.07 18.07
C ALA A 96 -4.24 15.66 17.99
N ASP A 97 -4.00 14.84 19.01
CA ASP A 97 -4.61 13.52 19.12
C ASP A 97 -6.15 13.60 19.08
N GLY A 98 -6.77 12.71 18.30
CA GLY A 98 -8.20 12.69 17.98
C GLY A 98 -8.65 13.76 16.99
N GLN A 99 -7.73 14.52 16.38
CA GLN A 99 -8.05 15.58 15.42
C GLN A 99 -7.50 15.31 14.02
N SER A 100 -8.04 16.04 13.06
CA SER A 100 -7.57 16.06 11.67
C SER A 100 -7.25 17.48 11.23
N MET A 101 -6.33 17.61 10.28
CA MET A 101 -6.05 18.85 9.58
C MET A 101 -5.84 18.57 8.09
N THR A 102 -5.93 19.61 7.27
CA THR A 102 -5.64 19.52 5.84
C THR A 102 -4.57 20.54 5.45
N ILE A 103 -3.57 20.09 4.71
CA ILE A 103 -2.61 20.93 3.99
C ILE A 103 -2.76 20.72 2.48
N GLN A 104 -2.14 21.57 1.67
CA GLN A 104 -2.06 21.38 0.22
C GLN A 104 -0.77 20.65 -0.14
N LEU A 105 -0.90 19.48 -0.77
CA LEU A 105 0.19 18.67 -1.27
C LEU A 105 0.51 19.09 -2.72
N PRO A 106 1.64 19.77 -2.98
CA PRO A 106 1.97 20.22 -4.33
C PRO A 106 2.56 19.10 -5.18
N ARG A 107 2.61 19.33 -6.49
CA ARG A 107 3.52 18.59 -7.37
C ARG A 107 4.95 18.68 -6.85
N LEU A 108 5.50 17.54 -6.45
CA LEU A 108 6.79 17.39 -5.80
C LEU A 108 7.10 15.88 -5.71
N SER A 109 8.39 15.53 -5.74
CA SER A 109 8.86 14.19 -5.39
C SER A 109 9.67 14.26 -4.10
N GLY A 110 9.28 13.50 -3.08
CA GLY A 110 9.93 13.58 -1.78
C GLY A 110 9.18 12.88 -0.66
N ARG A 111 9.19 13.49 0.53
CA ARG A 111 8.72 12.88 1.77
C ARG A 111 7.82 13.83 2.55
N VAL A 112 6.78 13.26 3.16
CA VAL A 112 6.04 13.91 4.25
C VAL A 112 6.49 13.27 5.56
N TYR A 113 7.34 13.97 6.30
CA TYR A 113 7.78 13.55 7.64
C TYR A 113 6.75 13.93 8.69
N PHE A 114 6.67 13.14 9.76
CA PHE A 114 6.00 13.53 10.98
C PHE A 114 6.81 13.11 12.22
N SER A 115 6.83 13.95 13.26
CA SER A 115 7.47 13.67 14.54
C SER A 115 6.59 14.04 15.73
N TYR A 116 6.81 13.37 16.88
CA TYR A 116 6.07 13.63 18.12
C TYR A 116 6.95 14.35 19.15
N GLY A 117 6.39 15.39 19.77
CA GLY A 117 6.99 16.12 20.89
C GLY A 117 8.13 17.06 20.49
N THR A 118 9.05 16.59 19.65
CA THR A 118 10.27 17.29 19.26
C THR A 118 10.34 17.46 17.73
N LYS A 119 10.78 18.64 17.28
CA LYS A 119 11.04 18.92 15.86
C LYS A 119 12.25 18.15 15.35
N LEU A 120 12.22 17.74 14.09
CA LEU A 120 13.37 17.12 13.42
C LEU A 120 14.43 18.16 13.09
N ALA A 121 15.69 17.75 13.17
CA ALA A 121 16.85 18.53 12.79
C ALA A 121 17.35 18.05 11.43
N PHE A 122 17.37 18.96 10.45
CA PHE A 122 17.88 18.71 9.12
C PHE A 122 19.10 19.59 8.82
N LYS A 123 19.96 19.10 7.93
CA LYS A 123 21.10 19.85 7.41
C LYS A 123 21.03 19.97 5.89
N ILE A 124 21.59 21.04 5.34
CA ILE A 124 21.73 21.29 3.90
C ILE A 124 23.22 21.32 3.58
N VAL A 125 23.62 20.68 2.48
CA VAL A 125 25.00 20.68 1.96
C VAL A 125 25.13 21.50 0.68
N ASP A 126 26.36 21.71 0.21
CA ASP A 126 26.77 22.65 -0.83
C ASP A 126 25.91 22.70 -2.10
N ASP A 127 25.43 21.55 -2.57
CA ASP A 127 24.60 21.44 -3.78
C ASP A 127 23.11 21.70 -3.50
N GLY A 128 22.79 22.21 -2.31
CA GLY A 128 21.43 22.43 -1.84
C GLY A 128 20.72 21.15 -1.39
N ARG A 129 21.41 20.01 -1.34
CA ARG A 129 20.80 18.75 -0.91
C ARG A 129 20.52 18.73 0.58
N LEU A 130 19.36 18.18 0.91
CA LEU A 130 18.99 17.82 2.26
C LEU A 130 19.77 16.56 2.69
N VAL A 131 20.44 16.62 3.84
CA VAL A 131 20.96 15.44 4.51
C VAL A 131 19.79 14.70 5.15
N GLN A 132 19.51 13.50 4.64
CA GLN A 132 18.47 12.63 5.18
C GLN A 132 18.85 12.13 6.59
N PRO A 133 17.89 11.99 7.53
CA PRO A 133 18.17 11.41 8.85
C PRO A 133 18.79 10.01 8.73
N ALA A 134 19.84 9.75 9.51
CA ALA A 134 20.61 8.51 9.50
C ALA A 134 20.70 7.92 10.92
N VAL A 135 19.54 7.60 11.52
CA VAL A 135 19.39 7.18 12.93
C VAL A 135 20.06 5.85 13.30
N GLN A 136 20.56 5.10 12.31
CA GLN A 136 21.49 3.99 12.56
C GLN A 136 22.80 4.49 13.21
N ASN A 137 23.22 5.73 12.89
CA ASN A 137 24.32 6.40 13.56
C ASN A 137 23.90 6.89 14.96
N PRO A 138 24.59 6.50 16.04
CA PRO A 138 24.32 6.99 17.39
C PRO A 138 24.46 8.50 17.57
N SER A 139 25.21 9.19 16.72
CA SER A 139 25.37 10.65 16.79
C SER A 139 24.40 11.45 15.91
N ASP A 140 23.47 10.79 15.22
CA ASP A 140 22.45 11.50 14.45
C ASP A 140 21.56 12.36 15.39
N PRO A 141 21.32 13.64 15.08
CA PRO A 141 20.55 14.52 15.97
C PRO A 141 19.09 14.10 16.12
N ASN A 142 18.57 13.25 15.22
CA ASN A 142 17.21 12.72 15.26
C ASN A 142 17.13 11.33 15.92
N ARG A 143 18.25 10.80 16.42
CA ARG A 143 18.34 9.45 17.02
C ARG A 143 17.29 9.21 18.10
N ASP A 144 17.06 10.17 18.97
CA ASP A 144 16.16 10.04 20.12
C ASP A 144 14.76 10.63 19.87
N ILE A 145 14.46 11.02 18.62
CA ILE A 145 13.16 11.58 18.23
C ILE A 145 12.26 10.48 17.67
N LEU A 146 11.01 10.40 18.15
CA LEU A 146 10.02 9.50 17.58
C LEU A 146 9.43 10.14 16.31
N PHE A 147 9.74 9.56 15.15
CA PHE A 147 9.28 10.06 13.85
C PHE A 147 9.14 8.95 12.82
N ASN A 148 8.47 9.29 11.71
CA ASN A 148 8.43 8.50 10.49
C ASN A 148 8.22 9.42 9.28
N TRP A 149 8.12 8.83 8.08
CA TRP A 149 7.72 9.54 6.86
C TRP A 149 6.96 8.63 5.91
N THR A 150 6.13 9.23 5.05
CA THR A 150 5.65 8.64 3.80
C THR A 150 6.43 9.22 2.63
N GLU A 151 6.72 8.42 1.60
CA GLU A 151 7.30 8.90 0.35
C GLU A 151 6.19 9.11 -0.67
N TYR A 152 6.28 10.19 -1.44
CA TYR A 152 5.32 10.46 -2.49
C TYR A 152 5.96 11.10 -3.72
N THR A 153 5.28 10.94 -4.85
CA THR A 153 5.49 11.74 -6.04
C THR A 153 4.12 12.16 -6.57
N LEU A 154 3.93 13.46 -6.74
CA LEU A 154 2.79 14.03 -7.47
C LEU A 154 3.32 14.73 -8.70
N ASP A 155 2.95 14.25 -9.88
CA ASP A 155 3.33 14.81 -11.17
C ASP A 155 2.19 14.68 -12.21
N ASP A 156 2.48 14.87 -13.49
CA ASP A 156 1.48 14.72 -14.56
C ASP A 156 0.91 13.30 -14.69
N GLY A 157 1.62 12.29 -14.18
CA GLY A 157 1.19 10.90 -14.11
C GLY A 157 0.27 10.59 -12.93
N GLY A 158 0.07 11.52 -11.99
CA GLY A 158 -0.80 11.35 -10.83
C GLY A 158 -0.03 11.29 -9.52
N LEU A 159 -0.60 10.63 -8.52
CA LEU A 159 0.01 10.46 -7.19
C LEU A 159 0.48 9.02 -7.01
N TRP A 160 1.72 8.84 -6.60
CA TRP A 160 2.21 7.63 -5.93
C TRP A 160 2.51 8.00 -4.48
N ILE A 161 2.01 7.23 -3.53
CA ILE A 161 2.27 7.45 -2.11
C ILE A 161 2.39 6.11 -1.39
N ASN A 162 3.44 5.95 -0.57
CA ASN A 162 3.77 4.68 0.08
C ASN A 162 3.81 4.74 1.60
N SER A 163 3.59 3.60 2.23
CA SER A 163 4.11 3.33 3.57
C SER A 163 5.44 2.59 3.41
N THR A 164 6.49 3.01 4.11
CA THR A 164 7.84 2.42 3.96
C THR A 164 8.48 2.02 5.26
N GLN A 165 9.21 0.90 5.21
CA GLN A 165 9.98 0.31 6.32
C GLN A 165 11.39 -0.07 5.86
N VAL A 166 11.85 0.44 4.71
CA VAL A 166 13.17 0.09 4.13
C VAL A 166 14.32 0.49 5.05
N ASP A 167 14.16 1.58 5.79
CA ASP A 167 15.18 2.09 6.72
C ASP A 167 14.91 1.66 8.17
N PHE A 168 13.66 1.75 8.61
CA PHE A 168 13.25 1.29 9.93
C PHE A 168 11.72 1.13 10.03
N PHE A 169 11.29 0.39 11.05
CA PHE A 169 9.89 0.30 11.49
C PHE A 169 9.73 1.11 12.78
N SER A 170 8.91 2.16 12.76
CA SER A 170 8.81 3.17 13.83
C SER A 170 7.34 3.55 14.03
N ALA A 171 7.06 4.77 14.52
CA ALA A 171 5.73 5.31 14.70
C ALA A 171 4.78 4.91 13.55
N PRO A 172 3.74 4.10 13.85
CA PRO A 172 2.93 3.49 12.82
C PRO A 172 2.06 4.55 12.12
N TYR A 173 1.84 4.34 10.83
CA TYR A 173 1.00 5.19 10.04
C TYR A 173 0.49 4.45 8.81
N GLN A 174 -0.60 4.97 8.28
CA GLN A 174 -1.17 4.58 7.00
C GLN A 174 -1.05 5.76 6.04
N THR A 175 -1.04 5.45 4.75
CA THR A 175 -1.21 6.47 3.72
C THR A 175 -2.17 6.01 2.64
N GLY A 176 -2.73 6.97 1.91
CA GLY A 176 -3.75 6.69 0.92
C GLY A 176 -4.10 7.88 0.05
N LEU A 177 -5.04 7.64 -0.85
CA LEU A 177 -5.60 8.64 -1.75
C LEU A 177 -7.09 8.42 -1.97
N ARG A 178 -7.78 9.49 -2.36
CA ARG A 178 -9.13 9.43 -2.91
C ARG A 178 -9.06 9.64 -4.41
N ARG A 179 -9.67 8.75 -5.17
CA ARG A 179 -9.81 8.86 -6.62
C ARG A 179 -10.88 9.87 -7.00
N SER A 180 -10.87 10.28 -8.27
CA SER A 180 -11.90 11.17 -8.83
C SER A 180 -13.34 10.62 -8.74
N ASP A 181 -13.52 9.30 -8.69
CA ASP A 181 -14.82 8.65 -8.49
C ASP A 181 -15.29 8.61 -7.02
N GLY A 182 -14.47 9.14 -6.09
CA GLY A 182 -14.74 9.16 -4.66
C GLY A 182 -14.26 7.93 -3.89
N THR A 183 -13.78 6.88 -4.57
CA THR A 183 -13.23 5.70 -3.90
C THR A 183 -11.92 6.03 -3.19
N VAL A 184 -11.70 5.41 -2.03
CA VAL A 184 -10.47 5.59 -1.24
C VAL A 184 -9.63 4.33 -1.34
N ALA A 185 -8.33 4.49 -1.56
CA ALA A 185 -7.34 3.44 -1.47
C ALA A 185 -6.29 3.82 -0.42
N GLY A 186 -5.94 2.87 0.45
CA GLY A 186 -4.91 3.07 1.47
C GLY A 186 -4.14 1.79 1.74
N THR A 187 -2.99 1.94 2.40
CA THR A 187 -2.08 0.86 2.77
C THR A 187 -1.22 1.28 3.98
N GLY A 188 -0.49 0.33 4.57
CA GLY A 188 0.37 0.56 5.74
C GLY A 188 -0.33 0.40 7.10
N MET A 189 -1.63 0.13 7.12
CA MET A 189 -2.37 -0.14 8.35
C MET A 189 -1.90 -1.46 8.98
N LEU A 190 -1.49 -1.37 10.24
CA LEU A 190 -1.19 -2.55 11.04
C LEU A 190 -2.48 -3.22 11.53
N ARG A 191 -2.41 -4.54 11.74
CA ARG A 191 -3.39 -5.31 12.51
C ARG A 191 -3.42 -4.81 13.96
N PRO A 192 -4.49 -5.09 14.72
CA PRO A 192 -4.54 -4.75 16.13
C PRO A 192 -3.30 -5.25 16.88
N ASP A 193 -2.69 -4.36 17.66
CA ASP A 193 -1.43 -4.61 18.40
C ASP A 193 -0.22 -4.99 17.53
N GLY A 194 -0.29 -4.75 16.21
CA GLY A 194 0.73 -5.16 15.24
C GLY A 194 2.12 -4.57 15.51
N PHE A 195 2.20 -3.33 15.99
CA PHE A 195 3.49 -2.71 16.33
C PHE A 195 4.23 -3.49 17.43
N GLY A 196 3.53 -3.78 18.53
CA GLY A 196 4.07 -4.59 19.61
C GLY A 196 4.41 -6.02 19.15
N ALA A 197 3.55 -6.62 18.32
CA ALA A 197 3.77 -7.97 17.80
C ALA A 197 5.04 -8.07 16.93
N VAL A 198 5.32 -7.08 16.07
CA VAL A 198 6.57 -7.04 15.28
C VAL A 198 7.79 -6.98 16.21
N VAL A 199 7.78 -6.07 17.19
CA VAL A 199 8.90 -5.91 18.14
C VAL A 199 9.15 -7.20 18.91
N SER A 200 8.10 -7.78 19.51
CA SER A 200 8.23 -9.02 20.28
C SER A 200 8.68 -10.20 19.44
N ALA A 201 8.21 -10.33 18.19
CA ALA A 201 8.62 -11.39 17.28
C ALA A 201 10.11 -11.29 16.92
N LEU A 202 10.62 -10.07 16.69
CA LEU A 202 12.03 -9.85 16.39
C LEU A 202 12.93 -10.07 17.61
N GLU A 203 12.52 -9.61 18.79
CA GLU A 203 13.25 -9.88 20.04
C GLU A 203 13.34 -11.39 20.34
N ALA A 204 12.30 -12.14 20.00
CA ALA A 204 12.28 -13.60 20.13
C ALA A 204 13.06 -14.34 19.02
N THR A 205 13.38 -13.67 17.90
CA THR A 205 14.10 -14.28 16.77
C THR A 205 15.62 -14.23 17.04
N PRO A 206 16.32 -15.39 17.11
CA PRO A 206 17.75 -15.43 17.45
C PRO A 206 18.61 -14.56 16.53
N GLY A 207 19.33 -13.60 17.11
CA GLY A 207 20.21 -12.68 16.38
C GLY A 207 19.53 -11.43 15.82
N TRP A 208 18.21 -11.27 15.95
CA TRP A 208 17.46 -10.12 15.40
C TRP A 208 16.97 -9.13 16.46
N GLY A 209 17.03 -9.47 17.75
CA GLY A 209 16.60 -8.58 18.83
C GLY A 209 17.43 -7.29 18.94
N GLY A 210 18.67 -7.28 18.46
CA GLY A 210 19.56 -6.11 18.48
C GLY A 210 19.11 -4.95 17.57
N LEU A 211 18.12 -5.17 16.71
CA LEU A 211 17.58 -4.15 15.80
C LEU A 211 16.69 -3.13 16.53
N VAL A 212 16.16 -3.47 17.71
CA VAL A 212 15.24 -2.61 18.46
C VAL A 212 16.00 -1.48 19.15
N GLN A 213 15.68 -0.24 18.81
CA GLN A 213 16.16 0.96 19.47
C GLN A 213 15.12 1.48 20.45
N ARG A 214 15.56 1.77 21.68
CA ARG A 214 14.72 2.28 22.77
C ARG A 214 15.19 3.65 23.24
N ALA A 215 14.26 4.47 23.68
CA ALA A 215 14.55 5.70 24.38
C ALA A 215 15.06 5.42 25.80
N ALA A 216 15.55 6.45 26.49
CA ALA A 216 16.09 6.34 27.84
C ALA A 216 15.07 5.83 28.87
N ASP A 217 13.77 6.06 28.64
CA ASP A 217 12.67 5.57 29.48
C ASP A 217 12.28 4.11 29.18
N GLY A 218 12.96 3.45 28.24
CA GLY A 218 12.71 2.07 27.83
C GLY A 218 11.65 1.90 26.74
N SER A 219 10.94 2.98 26.37
CA SER A 219 9.96 2.93 25.28
C SER A 219 10.65 2.63 23.94
N VAL A 220 9.98 1.89 23.06
CA VAL A 220 10.51 1.57 21.73
C VAL A 220 10.42 2.82 20.87
N LEU A 221 11.55 3.23 20.30
CA LEU A 221 11.60 4.29 19.29
C LEU A 221 11.35 3.71 17.90
N ARG A 222 12.10 2.66 17.54
CA ARG A 222 12.05 2.02 16.22
C ARG A 222 12.78 0.68 16.22
N VAL A 223 12.61 -0.06 15.14
CA VAL A 223 13.39 -1.24 14.76
C VAL A 223 14.16 -0.91 13.49
N LEU A 224 15.49 -0.90 13.53
CA LEU A 224 16.32 -0.67 12.35
C LEU A 224 16.09 -1.78 11.32
N SER A 225 16.08 -1.42 10.03
CA SER A 225 16.07 -2.42 8.98
C SER A 225 17.38 -3.21 8.98
N PRO A 226 17.35 -4.49 8.54
CA PRO A 226 18.52 -5.35 8.54
C PRO A 226 19.64 -4.85 7.61
N GLY A 227 19.31 -4.08 6.55
CA GLY A 227 20.30 -3.45 5.68
C GLY A 227 21.21 -2.48 6.44
N HIS A 228 20.65 -1.67 7.35
CA HIS A 228 21.45 -0.81 8.23
C HIS A 228 22.13 -1.60 9.35
N ALA A 229 21.45 -2.60 9.90
CA ALA A 229 21.91 -3.37 11.05
C ALA A 229 23.17 -4.21 10.78
N VAL A 230 23.39 -4.67 9.54
CA VAL A 230 24.66 -5.34 9.18
C VAL A 230 25.83 -4.36 9.24
N GLY A 231 25.69 -3.18 8.63
CA GLY A 231 26.76 -2.17 8.61
C GLY A 231 27.07 -1.55 9.98
N THR A 232 26.10 -1.59 10.90
CA THR A 232 26.25 -1.05 12.26
C THR A 232 26.59 -2.11 13.33
N GLY A 233 26.61 -3.39 12.96
CA GLY A 233 27.07 -4.50 13.80
C GLY A 233 26.01 -5.16 14.69
N GLN A 234 24.73 -4.82 14.52
CA GLN A 234 23.60 -5.40 15.25
C GLN A 234 23.11 -6.71 14.63
N LEU A 235 23.48 -6.99 13.38
CA LEU A 235 23.20 -8.24 12.68
C LEU A 235 24.50 -8.84 12.13
N ALA A 236 24.64 -10.16 12.19
CA ALA A 236 25.84 -10.84 11.71
C ALA A 236 26.03 -10.61 10.20
N PRO A 237 27.26 -10.26 9.73
CA PRO A 237 27.51 -9.94 8.32
C PRO A 237 27.35 -11.14 7.38
N ASP A 238 27.34 -12.36 7.90
CA ASP A 238 27.22 -13.63 7.18
C ASP A 238 25.88 -14.33 7.43
N VAL A 239 24.86 -13.64 7.99
CA VAL A 239 23.56 -14.23 8.32
C VAL A 239 22.87 -14.92 7.13
N PHE A 240 23.14 -14.52 5.88
CA PHE A 240 22.62 -15.17 4.66
C PHE A 240 23.57 -16.19 4.02
N ALA A 241 24.82 -16.33 4.49
CA ALA A 241 25.85 -17.12 3.81
C ALA A 241 25.40 -18.57 3.54
N GLY A 242 24.81 -19.24 4.54
CA GLY A 242 24.31 -20.61 4.38
C GLY A 242 23.14 -20.75 3.40
N TYR A 243 22.33 -19.71 3.18
CA TYR A 243 21.29 -19.71 2.15
C TYR A 243 21.90 -19.51 0.76
N VAL A 244 22.83 -18.56 0.62
CA VAL A 244 23.59 -18.31 -0.61
C VAL A 244 24.35 -19.56 -1.06
N ASP A 245 25.00 -20.28 -0.14
CA ASP A 245 25.67 -21.55 -0.41
C ASP A 245 24.76 -22.56 -1.10
N ARG A 246 23.55 -22.75 -0.56
CA ARG A 246 22.57 -23.68 -1.11
C ARG A 246 22.02 -23.22 -2.46
N VAL A 247 21.74 -21.92 -2.62
CA VAL A 247 21.25 -21.36 -3.89
C VAL A 247 22.29 -21.54 -4.99
N TRP A 248 23.55 -21.22 -4.73
CA TRP A 248 24.63 -21.42 -5.69
C TRP A 248 24.80 -22.90 -6.03
N ALA A 249 24.75 -23.79 -5.04
CA ALA A 249 24.86 -25.24 -5.26
C ALA A 249 23.72 -25.78 -6.16
N LYS A 250 22.47 -25.38 -5.90
CA LYS A 250 21.30 -25.77 -6.71
C LYS A 250 21.49 -25.38 -8.18
N TYR A 251 21.85 -24.12 -8.43
CA TYR A 251 21.95 -23.59 -9.79
C TYR A 251 23.27 -23.96 -10.51
N ARG A 252 24.11 -24.84 -9.94
CA ARG A 252 25.17 -25.58 -10.66
C ARG A 252 24.66 -26.77 -11.46
N SER A 253 23.51 -27.36 -11.08
CA SER A 253 22.83 -28.45 -11.83
C SER A 253 21.49 -28.06 -12.46
N GLU A 254 20.82 -27.03 -11.93
CA GLU A 254 19.54 -26.48 -12.46
C GLU A 254 19.67 -25.07 -13.10
N THR A 255 18.74 -24.73 -14.02
CA THR A 255 18.63 -23.37 -14.58
C THR A 255 17.64 -22.53 -13.77
N LEU A 256 18.07 -21.36 -13.30
CA LEU A 256 17.18 -20.33 -12.76
C LEU A 256 16.59 -19.52 -13.90
N THR A 257 15.26 -19.48 -14.06
CA THR A 257 14.59 -18.66 -15.07
C THR A 257 14.05 -17.40 -14.42
N VAL A 258 14.40 -16.23 -14.95
CA VAL A 258 13.97 -14.91 -14.46
C VAL A 258 13.13 -14.22 -15.53
N ARG A 259 11.90 -13.86 -15.22
CA ARG A 259 10.93 -13.13 -16.06
C ARG A 259 10.57 -11.80 -15.39
N PRO A 260 11.45 -10.78 -15.46
CA PRO A 260 11.36 -9.63 -14.58
C PRO A 260 10.36 -8.57 -15.06
N TYR A 261 9.79 -8.73 -16.26
CA TYR A 261 8.86 -7.77 -16.86
C TYR A 261 7.44 -8.35 -16.90
N ALA A 262 6.59 -7.93 -15.96
CA ALA A 262 5.20 -8.38 -15.90
C ALA A 262 4.39 -8.10 -17.19
N HIS A 263 4.72 -7.00 -17.88
CA HIS A 263 4.09 -6.61 -19.17
C HIS A 263 4.66 -7.37 -20.38
N GLU A 264 5.78 -8.07 -20.23
CA GLU A 264 6.43 -8.88 -21.27
C GLU A 264 6.75 -10.29 -20.74
N PRO A 265 5.74 -11.12 -20.41
CA PRO A 265 5.97 -12.41 -19.74
C PRO A 265 6.80 -13.41 -20.57
N GLY A 266 6.89 -13.21 -21.89
CA GLY A 266 7.73 -13.99 -22.79
C GLY A 266 9.22 -13.71 -22.65
N ARG A 267 9.62 -12.53 -22.16
CA ARG A 267 11.01 -12.11 -22.01
C ARG A 267 11.61 -12.76 -20.75
N ALA A 268 12.54 -13.67 -20.97
CA ALA A 268 13.15 -14.48 -19.92
C ALA A 268 14.67 -14.48 -20.00
N PHE A 269 15.31 -14.60 -18.84
CA PHE A 269 16.75 -14.72 -18.68
C PHE A 269 17.08 -16.00 -17.91
N PHE A 270 18.15 -16.67 -18.30
CA PHE A 270 18.48 -18.03 -17.84
C PHE A 270 19.82 -18.03 -17.10
N GLY A 271 19.76 -18.22 -15.79
CA GLY A 271 20.87 -18.21 -14.84
C GLY A 271 21.46 -19.61 -14.60
N ARG A 272 22.78 -19.72 -14.69
CA ARG A 272 23.55 -20.94 -14.41
C ARG A 272 24.82 -20.62 -13.63
N VAL A 273 25.15 -21.42 -12.62
CA VAL A 273 26.39 -21.26 -11.84
C VAL A 273 27.52 -22.09 -12.46
N THR A 274 28.62 -21.43 -12.82
CA THR A 274 29.90 -22.06 -13.20
C THR A 274 31.02 -21.45 -12.35
N GLY A 275 31.86 -22.28 -11.72
CA GLY A 275 32.76 -21.77 -10.67
C GLY A 275 31.92 -21.12 -9.57
N ASP A 276 32.22 -19.90 -9.15
CA ASP A 276 31.43 -19.17 -8.15
C ASP A 276 30.55 -18.06 -8.73
N VAL A 277 30.40 -18.05 -10.07
CA VAL A 277 29.69 -16.99 -10.80
C VAL A 277 28.38 -17.54 -11.38
N MET A 278 27.28 -16.86 -11.09
CA MET A 278 26.01 -17.09 -11.77
C MET A 278 25.94 -16.24 -13.04
N THR A 279 25.90 -16.87 -14.20
CA THR A 279 25.82 -16.20 -15.51
C THR A 279 24.39 -16.26 -16.02
N PHE A 280 23.83 -15.11 -16.40
CA PHE A 280 22.53 -15.00 -17.05
C PHE A 280 22.68 -14.81 -18.55
N THR A 281 21.90 -15.57 -19.31
CA THR A 281 21.79 -15.45 -20.77
C THR A 281 20.37 -15.08 -21.18
N ASP A 282 20.22 -14.47 -22.34
CA ASP A 282 18.92 -14.28 -22.98
C ASP A 282 18.47 -15.56 -23.72
N ALA A 283 17.30 -15.51 -24.37
CA ALA A 283 16.78 -16.64 -25.15
C ALA A 283 17.63 -17.02 -26.37
N ALA A 284 18.48 -16.12 -26.87
CA ALA A 284 19.42 -16.40 -27.96
C ALA A 284 20.74 -17.01 -27.45
N GLY A 285 20.92 -17.12 -26.12
CA GLY A 285 22.12 -17.62 -25.48
C GLY A 285 23.22 -16.57 -25.31
N ALA A 286 22.94 -15.29 -25.60
CA ALA A 286 23.89 -14.22 -25.35
C ALA A 286 23.97 -13.92 -23.85
N VAL A 287 25.17 -13.75 -23.31
CA VAL A 287 25.38 -13.38 -21.91
C VAL A 287 24.89 -11.94 -21.69
N VAL A 288 23.96 -11.77 -20.75
CA VAL A 288 23.40 -10.47 -20.37
C VAL A 288 24.15 -9.90 -19.17
N THR A 289 24.37 -10.72 -18.14
CA THR A 289 25.07 -10.29 -16.92
C THR A 289 25.60 -11.47 -16.12
N THR A 290 26.44 -11.19 -15.13
CA THR A 290 26.93 -12.14 -14.14
C THR A 290 26.78 -11.60 -12.73
N PHE A 291 26.54 -12.52 -11.78
CA PHE A 291 26.49 -12.21 -10.36
C PHE A 291 27.48 -13.10 -9.60
N ASN A 292 28.35 -12.46 -8.82
CA ASN A 292 29.10 -13.15 -7.78
C ASN A 292 28.17 -13.52 -6.62
N ARG A 293 28.67 -14.33 -5.69
CA ARG A 293 27.97 -14.67 -4.44
C ARG A 293 27.69 -13.37 -3.66
N PRO A 294 26.43 -12.97 -3.41
CA PRO A 294 26.13 -11.73 -2.73
C PRO A 294 26.39 -11.86 -1.23
N SER A 295 26.89 -10.79 -0.62
CA SER A 295 26.96 -10.68 0.84
C SER A 295 25.58 -10.50 1.48
N SER A 296 25.46 -10.71 2.80
CA SER A 296 24.20 -10.44 3.51
C SER A 296 23.78 -8.97 3.41
N ASP A 297 24.74 -8.05 3.43
CA ASP A 297 24.50 -6.61 3.25
C ASP A 297 23.93 -6.32 1.84
N SER A 298 24.52 -6.92 0.81
CA SER A 298 24.04 -6.79 -0.57
C SER A 298 22.61 -7.31 -0.74
N ILE A 299 22.26 -8.42 -0.08
CA ILE A 299 20.90 -8.98 -0.06
C ILE A 299 19.93 -8.06 0.68
N LEU A 300 20.24 -7.72 1.93
CA LEU A 300 19.31 -7.02 2.82
C LEU A 300 19.11 -5.56 2.43
N GLY A 301 20.10 -4.93 1.80
CA GLY A 301 20.00 -3.57 1.26
C GLY A 301 19.69 -3.51 -0.24
N CYS A 302 19.61 -4.65 -0.94
CA CYS A 302 19.48 -4.71 -2.41
C CYS A 302 20.46 -3.81 -3.17
N HIS A 303 21.74 -3.89 -2.81
CA HIS A 303 22.79 -3.02 -3.34
C HIS A 303 24.10 -3.79 -3.55
N ARG A 304 25.15 -3.09 -3.98
CA ARG A 304 26.50 -3.64 -4.21
C ARG A 304 26.51 -4.85 -5.15
N ASP A 305 26.62 -6.07 -4.63
CA ASP A 305 26.64 -7.30 -5.44
C ASP A 305 25.31 -7.52 -6.19
N LEU A 306 24.25 -6.84 -5.75
CA LEU A 306 22.93 -6.82 -6.38
C LEU A 306 22.55 -5.41 -6.87
N ALA A 307 23.53 -4.61 -7.29
CA ALA A 307 23.26 -3.30 -7.88
C ALA A 307 22.28 -3.42 -9.06
N ALA A 308 21.25 -2.57 -9.07
CA ALA A 308 20.12 -2.71 -9.96
C ALA A 308 19.90 -1.47 -10.86
N PRO A 309 20.70 -1.29 -11.92
CA PRO A 309 20.49 -0.21 -12.88
C PRO A 309 19.13 -0.30 -13.61
N ASN A 310 18.76 0.75 -14.34
CA ASN A 310 17.48 0.83 -15.05
C ASN A 310 17.54 0.15 -16.43
N ASP A 311 17.94 -1.12 -16.45
CA ASP A 311 18.07 -1.97 -17.63
C ASP A 311 17.78 -3.44 -17.28
N ASP A 312 18.08 -4.37 -18.20
CA ASP A 312 17.91 -5.81 -18.01
C ASP A 312 18.72 -6.36 -16.84
N VAL A 313 19.92 -5.83 -16.62
CA VAL A 313 20.79 -6.25 -15.52
C VAL A 313 20.10 -5.95 -14.20
N GLY A 314 19.58 -4.73 -14.04
CA GLY A 314 18.88 -4.40 -12.82
C GLY A 314 17.51 -5.06 -12.70
N ALA A 315 16.82 -5.34 -13.80
CA ALA A 315 15.56 -6.11 -13.75
C ALA A 315 15.79 -7.53 -13.20
N ILE A 316 16.89 -8.18 -13.61
CA ILE A 316 17.34 -9.45 -13.04
C ILE A 316 17.74 -9.27 -11.57
N ALA A 317 18.55 -8.26 -11.24
CA ALA A 317 19.03 -8.02 -9.87
C ALA A 317 17.88 -7.75 -8.88
N ARG A 318 16.87 -6.97 -9.26
CA ARG A 318 15.64 -6.73 -8.47
C ARG A 318 14.92 -8.04 -8.15
N THR A 319 14.73 -8.87 -9.17
CA THR A 319 14.08 -10.18 -9.03
C THR A 319 14.88 -11.10 -8.09
N LEU A 320 16.21 -11.15 -8.25
CA LEU A 320 17.08 -11.92 -7.36
C LEU A 320 17.04 -11.39 -5.92
N CYS A 321 17.08 -10.06 -5.72
CA CYS A 321 17.04 -9.49 -4.38
C CYS A 321 15.76 -9.87 -3.63
N ALA A 322 14.60 -9.77 -4.31
CA ALA A 322 13.33 -10.19 -3.73
C ALA A 322 13.34 -11.69 -3.40
N GLY A 323 13.83 -12.53 -4.30
CA GLY A 323 13.94 -13.98 -4.07
C GLY A 323 14.85 -14.36 -2.89
N PHE A 324 15.96 -13.64 -2.67
CA PHE A 324 16.82 -13.84 -1.50
C PHE A 324 16.13 -13.40 -0.20
N ASN A 325 15.58 -12.18 -0.16
CA ASN A 325 14.92 -11.66 1.03
C ASN A 325 13.74 -12.54 1.46
N ARG A 326 12.95 -13.01 0.49
CA ARG A 326 11.79 -13.90 0.69
C ARG A 326 12.16 -15.37 0.80
N SER A 327 13.44 -15.71 0.69
CA SER A 327 13.99 -17.06 0.71
C SER A 327 13.31 -18.07 -0.23
N THR A 328 12.90 -17.64 -1.42
CA THR A 328 12.18 -18.46 -2.41
C THR A 328 13.05 -19.11 -3.49
N LEU A 329 14.29 -18.63 -3.69
CA LEU A 329 15.18 -19.13 -4.76
C LEU A 329 15.49 -20.63 -4.67
N LEU A 330 15.37 -21.26 -3.51
CA LEU A 330 15.52 -22.71 -3.36
C LEU A 330 14.28 -23.51 -3.75
N VAL A 331 13.08 -22.96 -3.57
CA VAL A 331 11.81 -23.66 -3.77
C VAL A 331 11.14 -23.34 -5.10
N ASN A 332 11.54 -22.23 -5.73
CA ASN A 332 11.02 -21.82 -7.03
C ASN A 332 12.16 -21.35 -7.96
N SER A 333 12.37 -22.07 -9.07
CA SER A 333 13.32 -21.70 -10.13
C SER A 333 12.71 -20.90 -11.27
N GLN A 334 11.43 -20.53 -11.18
CA GLN A 334 10.73 -19.62 -12.08
C GLN A 334 10.43 -18.32 -11.34
N GLN A 335 11.35 -17.37 -11.42
CA GLN A 335 11.29 -16.11 -10.69
C GLN A 335 10.79 -14.95 -11.57
N PRO A 336 10.11 -13.94 -11.00
CA PRO A 336 9.67 -13.86 -9.60
C PRO A 336 8.53 -14.84 -9.27
N ASP A 337 8.30 -15.08 -7.98
CA ASP A 337 7.17 -15.90 -7.51
C ASP A 337 5.81 -15.32 -7.91
N ALA A 338 4.84 -16.19 -8.24
CA ALA A 338 3.49 -15.77 -8.64
C ALA A 338 2.57 -15.38 -7.46
N GLY A 339 2.99 -15.65 -6.23
CA GLY A 339 2.23 -15.37 -5.01
C GLY A 339 3.10 -15.53 -3.75
N ALA A 340 2.55 -15.15 -2.61
CA ALA A 340 3.30 -15.00 -1.35
C ALA A 340 3.38 -16.28 -0.48
N ASP A 341 2.70 -17.37 -0.85
CA ASP A 341 2.57 -18.57 0.00
C ASP A 341 3.93 -19.20 0.37
N ALA A 342 4.92 -19.09 -0.52
CA ALA A 342 6.26 -19.62 -0.31
C ALA A 342 7.23 -18.65 0.39
N PHE A 343 6.80 -17.42 0.69
CA PHE A 343 7.70 -16.40 1.24
C PHE A 343 8.08 -16.73 2.68
N TYR A 344 9.34 -16.47 3.01
CA TYR A 344 9.90 -16.48 4.36
C TYR A 344 9.78 -17.83 5.11
N GLN A 345 9.77 -18.94 4.36
CA GLN A 345 9.62 -20.30 4.89
C GLN A 345 10.95 -20.93 5.30
N ASP A 346 12.06 -20.54 4.68
CA ASP A 346 13.39 -21.01 5.08
C ASP A 346 13.80 -20.40 6.44
N ALA A 347 14.57 -21.16 7.23
CA ALA A 347 15.07 -20.68 8.53
C ALA A 347 16.00 -19.46 8.38
N VAL A 348 16.75 -19.38 7.28
CA VAL A 348 17.54 -18.21 6.90
C VAL A 348 16.72 -17.37 5.92
N THR A 349 16.18 -16.26 6.42
CA THR A 349 15.31 -15.36 5.65
C THR A 349 15.35 -13.96 6.23
N ASN A 350 14.74 -12.98 5.55
CA ASN A 350 14.59 -11.64 6.10
C ASN A 350 13.44 -11.65 7.13
N HIS A 351 13.76 -11.96 8.39
CA HIS A 351 12.77 -12.04 9.48
C HIS A 351 12.14 -10.69 9.79
N TYR A 352 12.85 -9.58 9.56
CA TYR A 352 12.29 -8.23 9.66
C TYR A 352 11.11 -8.03 8.69
N ALA A 353 11.32 -8.31 7.41
CA ALA A 353 10.25 -8.21 6.40
C ALA A 353 9.11 -9.20 6.70
N LYS A 354 9.44 -10.45 7.02
CA LYS A 354 8.46 -11.50 7.39
C LYS A 354 7.48 -11.02 8.45
N HIS A 355 8.01 -10.50 9.56
CA HIS A 355 7.19 -10.12 10.71
C HIS A 355 6.37 -8.86 10.43
N ILE A 356 6.88 -7.91 9.64
CA ILE A 356 6.14 -6.71 9.24
C ILE A 356 4.96 -7.09 8.32
N HIS A 357 5.18 -7.85 7.24
CA HIS A 357 4.09 -8.30 6.36
C HIS A 357 3.01 -9.07 7.12
N ALA A 358 3.40 -9.94 8.06
CA ALA A 358 2.46 -10.70 8.87
C ALA A 358 1.55 -9.82 9.75
N GLN A 359 2.00 -8.61 10.10
CA GLN A 359 1.26 -7.65 10.91
C GLN A 359 0.62 -6.51 10.12
N MET A 360 0.80 -6.45 8.80
CA MET A 360 0.05 -5.54 7.94
C MET A 360 -1.36 -6.09 7.67
N ALA A 361 -2.36 -5.22 7.68
CA ALA A 361 -3.76 -5.60 7.54
C ALA A 361 -4.08 -6.14 6.13
N ASP A 362 -3.47 -5.55 5.10
CA ASP A 362 -3.55 -5.98 3.70
C ASP A 362 -2.45 -6.98 3.30
N GLY A 363 -1.52 -7.28 4.22
CA GLY A 363 -0.35 -8.13 3.99
C GLY A 363 0.75 -7.47 3.15
N LYS A 364 0.64 -6.18 2.82
CA LYS A 364 1.62 -5.43 2.01
C LYS A 364 2.53 -4.58 2.90
N ALA A 365 3.81 -4.53 2.56
CA ALA A 365 4.82 -3.76 3.28
C ALA A 365 5.93 -3.37 2.31
N TYR A 366 6.66 -2.30 2.60
CA TYR A 366 7.87 -1.95 1.87
C TYR A 366 9.05 -2.16 2.82
N ALA A 367 9.35 -3.43 3.14
CA ALA A 367 10.30 -3.80 4.19
C ALA A 367 11.74 -4.04 3.70
N PHE A 368 11.93 -4.05 2.38
CA PHE A 368 13.22 -3.97 1.69
C PHE A 368 13.02 -3.29 0.33
N ALA A 369 14.11 -2.84 -0.31
CA ALA A 369 14.03 -1.89 -1.44
C ALA A 369 13.25 -2.39 -2.67
N PHE A 370 13.13 -3.72 -2.86
CA PHE A 370 12.46 -4.32 -4.00
C PHE A 370 11.26 -5.21 -3.61
N ASP A 371 10.52 -4.82 -2.58
CA ASP A 371 9.28 -5.50 -2.18
C ASP A 371 8.16 -5.36 -3.24
N ASP A 372 8.32 -4.42 -4.16
CA ASP A 372 7.45 -4.16 -5.30
C ASP A 372 7.45 -5.29 -6.34
N VAL A 373 8.47 -6.15 -6.33
CA VAL A 373 8.49 -7.38 -7.13
C VAL A 373 7.29 -8.24 -6.72
N GLY A 374 6.35 -8.45 -7.64
CA GLY A 374 5.12 -9.22 -7.36
C GLY A 374 4.00 -8.41 -6.71
N HIS A 375 4.11 -7.07 -6.63
CA HIS A 375 3.09 -6.17 -6.10
C HIS A 375 2.77 -6.35 -4.61
N HIS A 376 3.78 -6.68 -3.80
CA HIS A 376 3.65 -6.89 -2.34
C HIS A 376 4.04 -5.66 -1.51
N GLU A 377 4.43 -4.57 -2.16
CA GLU A 377 4.75 -3.29 -1.56
C GLU A 377 3.51 -2.53 -1.07
N SER A 378 3.66 -1.79 0.02
CA SER A 378 2.64 -0.86 0.53
C SER A 378 2.68 0.48 -0.20
N LEU A 379 2.30 0.46 -1.48
CA LEU A 379 2.16 1.65 -2.33
C LEU A 379 0.75 1.70 -2.92
N VAL A 380 0.18 2.91 -2.99
CA VAL A 380 -1.05 3.17 -3.76
C VAL A 380 -0.81 4.24 -4.82
N HIS A 381 -1.53 4.11 -5.93
CA HIS A 381 -1.43 5.03 -7.07
C HIS A 381 -2.81 5.33 -7.66
N ASP A 382 -2.98 6.56 -8.14
CA ASP A 382 -4.05 6.96 -9.04
C ASP A 382 -3.56 8.05 -9.98
N ALA A 383 -3.96 7.95 -11.26
CA ALA A 383 -3.57 8.90 -12.29
C ALA A 383 -4.33 10.24 -12.20
N ASN A 384 -5.46 10.29 -11.48
CA ASN A 384 -6.28 11.49 -11.30
C ASN A 384 -6.74 11.63 -9.83
N PRO A 385 -5.79 11.82 -8.89
CA PRO A 385 -6.08 11.83 -7.46
C PRO A 385 -6.86 13.10 -7.08
N ALA A 386 -7.94 12.93 -6.33
CA ALA A 386 -8.77 14.02 -5.82
C ALA A 386 -8.32 14.50 -4.41
N ALA A 387 -7.66 13.64 -3.64
CA ALA A 387 -7.11 13.94 -2.31
C ALA A 387 -6.06 12.89 -1.91
N ALA A 388 -5.24 13.21 -0.91
CA ALA A 388 -4.32 12.29 -0.25
C ALA A 388 -4.63 12.20 1.26
N TYR A 389 -4.16 11.14 1.91
CA TYR A 389 -4.36 10.90 3.34
C TYR A 389 -3.09 10.40 4.02
N ILE A 390 -2.88 10.84 5.25
CA ILE A 390 -1.97 10.23 6.23
C ILE A 390 -2.75 10.03 7.52
N GLN A 391 -2.76 8.80 8.02
CA GLN A 391 -3.33 8.46 9.32
C GLN A 391 -2.18 8.13 10.26
N LEU A 392 -2.02 8.89 11.34
CA LEU A 392 -1.06 8.57 12.39
C LEU A 392 -1.71 7.57 13.35
N ASP A 393 -1.22 6.33 13.35
CA ASP A 393 -1.88 5.20 13.99
C ASP A 393 -1.49 5.04 15.47
N PRO A 394 -2.33 4.37 16.26
CA PRO A 394 -1.99 4.02 17.64
C PRO A 394 -0.90 2.94 17.69
N PHE A 395 -0.12 2.96 18.78
CA PHE A 395 0.94 1.97 19.03
C PHE A 395 0.41 0.64 19.58
N SER A 396 -0.85 0.61 20.04
CA SER A 396 -1.54 -0.58 20.56
C SER A 396 -3.04 -0.46 20.29
N GLY A 397 -3.75 -1.59 20.32
CA GLY A 397 -5.15 -1.67 19.94
C GLY A 397 -5.35 -1.62 18.43
N ALA A 398 -6.59 -1.41 18.01
CA ALA A 398 -6.97 -1.36 16.60
C ALA A 398 -6.80 0.05 16.02
N ALA A 399 -6.19 0.15 14.84
CA ALA A 399 -6.13 1.38 14.06
C ALA A 399 -7.45 1.62 13.31
N THR A 400 -7.78 2.90 13.09
CA THR A 400 -8.89 3.30 12.21
C THR A 400 -8.39 3.31 10.76
N PRO A 401 -9.04 2.62 9.80
CA PRO A 401 -8.61 2.66 8.40
C PRO A 401 -8.69 4.08 7.84
N ILE A 402 -7.81 4.43 6.90
CA ILE A 402 -7.90 5.69 6.14
C ILE A 402 -9.30 5.88 5.56
N GLY A 403 -9.77 7.12 5.68
CA GLY A 403 -11.15 7.48 5.48
C GLY A 403 -11.96 7.35 6.77
N GLY A 404 -11.79 6.33 7.60
CA GLY A 404 -12.62 6.07 8.79
C GLY A 404 -12.64 7.13 9.92
N GLY A 405 -11.82 8.19 9.87
CA GLY A 405 -11.73 9.25 10.89
C GLY A 405 -12.76 10.39 10.76
N PRO A 406 -12.88 11.27 11.78
CA PRO A 406 -13.93 12.29 11.89
C PRO A 406 -13.76 13.39 10.84
N GLY A 407 -14.27 13.13 9.63
CA GLY A 407 -14.25 14.07 8.51
C GLY A 407 -14.11 13.44 7.13
N GLY A 408 -13.97 12.11 6.99
CA GLY A 408 -13.72 11.49 5.69
C GLY A 408 -14.08 10.03 5.50
N THR A 409 -15.08 9.49 6.23
CA THR A 409 -15.47 8.05 6.17
C THR A 409 -15.65 7.54 4.73
N PRO A 410 -15.29 6.28 4.40
CA PRO A 410 -16.03 5.53 3.39
C PRO A 410 -17.43 5.34 3.98
N ALA A 411 -18.23 6.40 3.86
CA ALA A 411 -19.59 6.43 4.33
C ALA A 411 -20.40 5.41 3.53
N LEU A 412 -21.42 4.87 4.18
CA LEU A 412 -22.45 4.15 3.44
C LEU A 412 -22.96 5.06 2.32
N PRO A 413 -23.12 4.59 1.07
CA PRO A 413 -23.74 5.37 0.02
C PRO A 413 -25.09 5.88 0.53
N PRO A 414 -25.31 7.20 0.65
CA PRO A 414 -26.50 7.72 1.27
C PRO A 414 -27.73 7.33 0.45
N GLY A 415 -28.80 6.96 1.13
CA GLY A 415 -30.03 6.56 0.47
C GLY A 415 -30.90 5.66 1.33
N THR A 416 -32.16 5.56 0.95
CA THR A 416 -33.13 4.68 1.57
C THR A 416 -33.57 3.64 0.56
N GLY A 417 -33.45 2.37 0.92
CA GLY A 417 -33.79 1.27 0.02
C GLY A 417 -33.36 -0.10 0.55
N PRO A 418 -33.57 -1.17 -0.24
CA PRO A 418 -33.13 -2.51 0.12
C PRO A 418 -31.60 -2.61 0.19
N VAL A 419 -31.11 -3.50 1.06
CA VAL A 419 -29.71 -3.95 1.06
C VAL A 419 -29.72 -5.40 0.61
N HIS A 420 -29.14 -5.68 -0.55
CA HIS A 420 -29.18 -7.01 -1.17
C HIS A 420 -27.91 -7.80 -0.83
N ALA A 421 -28.09 -9.04 -0.40
CA ALA A 421 -27.04 -10.05 -0.39
C ALA A 421 -26.65 -10.44 -1.83
N ALA A 422 -25.54 -11.16 -1.99
CA ALA A 422 -24.98 -11.51 -3.30
C ALA A 422 -25.95 -12.21 -4.26
N ASN A 423 -26.88 -13.01 -3.74
CA ASN A 423 -27.88 -13.72 -4.53
C ASN A 423 -29.17 -12.92 -4.77
N GLY A 424 -29.20 -11.63 -4.39
CA GLY A 424 -30.34 -10.72 -4.58
C GLY A 424 -31.41 -10.78 -3.48
N MET A 425 -31.25 -11.58 -2.43
CA MET A 425 -32.16 -11.53 -1.26
C MET A 425 -31.92 -10.26 -0.44
N CYS A 426 -32.93 -9.80 0.28
CA CYS A 426 -32.91 -8.55 1.03
C CYS A 426 -32.57 -8.78 2.51
N MET A 427 -31.76 -7.89 3.07
CA MET A 427 -31.58 -7.74 4.52
C MET A 427 -32.89 -7.33 5.17
N ASP A 428 -33.31 -8.09 6.17
CA ASP A 428 -34.67 -8.08 6.70
C ASP A 428 -34.67 -8.06 8.23
N VAL A 429 -35.50 -7.19 8.80
CA VAL A 429 -35.88 -7.27 10.21
C VAL A 429 -36.95 -8.36 10.35
N PRO A 430 -36.66 -9.50 11.03
CA PRO A 430 -37.59 -10.60 11.09
C PRO A 430 -38.97 -10.17 11.60
N TRP A 431 -40.00 -10.51 10.84
CA TRP A 431 -41.40 -10.22 11.14
C TRP A 431 -41.75 -8.73 11.32
N ALA A 432 -40.88 -7.83 10.84
CA ALA A 432 -40.96 -6.40 11.10
C ALA A 432 -41.03 -6.04 12.60
N ASP A 433 -40.49 -6.90 13.47
CA ASP A 433 -40.47 -6.69 14.92
C ASP A 433 -39.33 -5.73 15.29
N PRO A 434 -39.62 -4.49 15.76
CA PRO A 434 -38.60 -3.49 16.08
C PRO A 434 -38.00 -3.68 17.49
N ALA A 435 -38.26 -4.80 18.16
CA ALA A 435 -37.69 -5.10 19.46
C ALA A 435 -36.15 -5.09 19.45
N ASP A 436 -35.57 -4.48 20.47
CA ASP A 436 -34.12 -4.49 20.68
C ASP A 436 -33.63 -5.93 20.87
N GLY A 437 -32.58 -6.29 20.13
CA GLY A 437 -31.99 -7.62 20.15
C GLY A 437 -32.56 -8.57 19.10
N ASN A 438 -33.52 -8.14 18.27
CA ASN A 438 -34.03 -8.97 17.18
C ASN A 438 -32.91 -9.23 16.14
N PRO A 439 -32.47 -10.48 15.92
CA PRO A 439 -31.33 -10.79 15.06
C PRO A 439 -31.68 -10.65 13.58
N ILE A 440 -30.90 -9.88 12.83
CA ILE A 440 -31.18 -9.57 11.42
C ILE A 440 -31.00 -10.82 10.55
N GLN A 441 -31.80 -10.92 9.48
CA GLN A 441 -31.76 -12.04 8.55
C GLN A 441 -31.72 -11.59 7.09
N ILE A 442 -31.59 -12.54 6.16
CA ILE A 442 -31.90 -12.33 4.74
C ILE A 442 -33.16 -13.10 4.35
N VAL A 443 -34.04 -12.47 3.57
CA VAL A 443 -35.31 -13.05 3.07
C VAL A 443 -35.52 -12.58 1.64
N TRP A 444 -36.35 -13.29 0.86
CA TRP A 444 -36.78 -12.79 -0.44
C TRP A 444 -37.36 -11.37 -0.34
N CYS A 445 -36.98 -10.53 -1.31
CA CYS A 445 -37.39 -9.14 -1.33
C CYS A 445 -38.90 -9.01 -1.49
N SER A 446 -39.54 -8.38 -0.51
CA SER A 446 -40.98 -8.13 -0.42
C SER A 446 -41.33 -6.65 -0.58
N GLY A 447 -40.34 -5.75 -0.49
CA GLY A 447 -40.51 -4.30 -0.64
C GLY A 447 -41.17 -3.62 0.56
N ASN A 448 -41.36 -4.32 1.67
CA ASN A 448 -41.95 -3.75 2.89
C ASN A 448 -40.93 -2.95 3.72
N ALA A 449 -41.41 -2.29 4.76
CA ALA A 449 -40.58 -1.43 5.62
C ALA A 449 -39.50 -2.19 6.41
N ALA A 450 -39.65 -3.49 6.66
CA ALA A 450 -38.66 -4.32 7.35
C ALA A 450 -37.40 -4.59 6.51
N GLN A 451 -37.49 -4.38 5.20
CA GLN A 451 -36.39 -4.54 4.24
C GLN A 451 -35.91 -3.20 3.66
N THR A 452 -36.42 -2.09 4.20
CA THR A 452 -36.08 -0.75 3.74
C THR A 452 -35.12 -0.11 4.74
N TRP A 453 -33.85 0.01 4.36
CA TRP A 453 -32.81 0.54 5.21
C TRP A 453 -32.39 1.95 4.77
N THR A 454 -32.40 2.88 5.72
CA THR A 454 -31.86 4.24 5.53
C THR A 454 -30.39 4.24 5.93
N ARG A 455 -29.54 4.60 4.96
CA ARG A 455 -28.10 4.79 5.11
C ARG A 455 -27.82 6.27 5.31
N SER A 456 -27.30 6.61 6.49
CA SER A 456 -26.98 7.99 6.86
C SER A 456 -25.64 8.00 7.60
N GLY A 457 -24.62 8.59 6.99
CA GLY A 457 -23.26 8.57 7.53
C GLY A 457 -22.70 7.15 7.60
N ASP A 458 -22.38 6.70 8.81
CA ASP A 458 -21.88 5.36 9.13
C ASP A 458 -22.97 4.43 9.67
N THR A 459 -24.25 4.82 9.62
CA THR A 459 -25.36 4.05 10.20
C THR A 459 -26.31 3.50 9.14
N LEU A 460 -26.69 2.23 9.26
CA LEU A 460 -27.88 1.66 8.62
C LEU A 460 -29.02 1.59 9.63
N SER A 461 -30.19 2.09 9.25
CA SER A 461 -31.37 2.09 10.11
C SER A 461 -32.63 1.59 9.41
N ALA A 462 -33.44 0.83 10.13
CA ALA A 462 -34.75 0.34 9.70
C ALA A 462 -35.72 0.41 10.87
N LEU A 463 -36.99 0.72 10.60
CA LEU A 463 -38.05 0.78 11.61
C LEU A 463 -37.70 1.69 12.83
N GLY A 464 -36.92 2.76 12.61
CA GLY A 464 -36.50 3.70 13.66
C GLY A 464 -35.38 3.17 14.57
N LYS A 465 -34.71 2.08 14.19
CA LYS A 465 -33.65 1.41 14.93
C LYS A 465 -32.42 1.19 14.05
N CYS A 466 -31.28 0.85 14.64
CA CYS A 466 -30.00 0.76 13.98
C CYS A 466 -29.52 -0.70 13.83
N LEU A 467 -28.79 -0.98 12.75
CA LEU A 467 -28.05 -2.22 12.57
C LEU A 467 -26.88 -2.25 13.55
N ASP A 468 -26.88 -3.23 14.46
CA ASP A 468 -26.07 -3.22 15.67
C ASP A 468 -25.33 -4.55 15.85
N VAL A 469 -24.07 -4.47 16.28
CA VAL A 469 -23.29 -5.64 16.71
C VAL A 469 -23.63 -5.94 18.17
N ALA A 470 -24.15 -7.15 18.43
CA ALA A 470 -24.61 -7.52 19.77
C ALA A 470 -23.54 -7.32 20.85
N GLY A 471 -23.83 -6.42 21.79
CA GLY A 471 -22.94 -6.07 22.90
C GLY A 471 -21.64 -5.36 22.49
N GLY A 472 -21.51 -4.93 21.23
CA GLY A 472 -20.27 -4.37 20.68
C GLY A 472 -19.11 -5.37 20.65
N ALA A 473 -19.38 -6.67 20.68
CA ALA A 473 -18.36 -7.70 20.70
C ALA A 473 -17.63 -7.82 19.35
N THR A 474 -16.37 -8.27 19.38
CA THR A 474 -15.48 -8.32 18.21
C THR A 474 -15.16 -9.75 17.76
N ALA A 475 -15.78 -10.77 18.36
CA ALA A 475 -15.53 -12.17 18.05
C ALA A 475 -16.20 -12.60 16.72
N ASP A 476 -15.66 -13.64 16.08
CA ASP A 476 -16.37 -14.28 14.96
C ASP A 476 -17.63 -14.98 15.47
N GLY A 477 -18.72 -14.88 14.71
CA GLY A 477 -20.03 -15.41 15.10
C GLY A 477 -20.83 -14.49 16.02
N THR A 478 -20.34 -13.30 16.36
CA THR A 478 -21.13 -12.31 17.10
C THR A 478 -22.35 -11.93 16.26
N ALA A 479 -23.56 -12.07 16.82
CA ALA A 479 -24.80 -11.77 16.14
C ALA A 479 -24.90 -10.28 15.77
N VAL A 480 -25.47 -10.00 14.59
CA VAL A 480 -25.89 -8.66 14.19
C VAL A 480 -27.41 -8.55 14.36
N GLN A 481 -27.83 -7.51 15.06
CA GLN A 481 -29.18 -7.35 15.59
C GLN A 481 -29.74 -5.96 15.26
N LEU A 482 -31.03 -5.79 15.49
CA LEU A 482 -31.67 -4.49 15.54
C LEU A 482 -31.56 -3.94 16.97
N TRP A 483 -31.16 -2.67 17.12
CA TRP A 483 -31.06 -2.04 18.44
C TRP A 483 -31.41 -0.55 18.41
N THR A 484 -31.84 -0.02 19.56
CA THR A 484 -32.05 1.42 19.75
C THR A 484 -30.78 2.18 19.34
N CYS A 485 -30.91 3.14 18.43
CA CYS A 485 -29.80 3.95 17.98
C CYS A 485 -29.18 4.71 19.17
N ASN A 486 -27.90 4.45 19.43
CA ASN A 486 -27.16 4.94 20.60
C ASN A 486 -25.81 5.57 20.22
N GLY A 487 -25.43 5.58 18.94
CA GLY A 487 -24.23 6.26 18.41
C GLY A 487 -22.90 5.59 18.76
N THR A 488 -22.93 4.40 19.38
CA THR A 488 -21.73 3.64 19.72
C THR A 488 -21.10 3.00 18.48
N GLY A 489 -19.85 2.54 18.62
CA GLY A 489 -19.15 1.84 17.54
C GLY A 489 -19.86 0.56 17.05
N ALA A 490 -20.71 -0.06 17.88
CA ALA A 490 -21.50 -1.23 17.50
C ALA A 490 -22.48 -0.97 16.34
N GLN A 491 -22.83 0.30 16.11
CA GLN A 491 -23.80 0.73 15.09
C GLN A 491 -23.15 1.40 13.88
N ARG A 492 -21.81 1.43 13.86
CA ARG A 492 -21.04 2.03 12.78
C ARG A 492 -20.64 0.99 11.76
N TRP A 493 -20.82 1.33 10.49
CA TRP A 493 -20.57 0.50 9.34
C TRP A 493 -19.89 1.32 8.25
N SER A 494 -18.89 0.71 7.62
CA SER A 494 -18.18 1.22 6.45
C SER A 494 -18.48 0.32 5.26
N TYR A 495 -18.68 0.91 4.09
CA TYR A 495 -18.89 0.15 2.86
C TYR A 495 -17.71 0.30 1.91
N ASP A 496 -17.08 -0.83 1.58
CA ASP A 496 -16.10 -0.90 0.50
C ASP A 496 -16.82 -1.29 -0.80
N ALA A 497 -16.96 -0.34 -1.72
CA ALA A 497 -17.63 -0.55 -3.00
C ALA A 497 -16.85 -1.49 -3.94
N GLY A 498 -15.51 -1.54 -3.83
CA GLY A 498 -14.66 -2.38 -4.68
C GLY A 498 -14.81 -3.85 -4.30
N SER A 499 -14.82 -4.16 -3.01
CA SER A 499 -15.03 -5.53 -2.51
C SER A 499 -16.50 -5.87 -2.21
N ARG A 500 -17.39 -4.87 -2.27
CA ARG A 500 -18.82 -4.93 -1.91
C ARG A 500 -19.06 -5.40 -0.48
N ARG A 501 -18.21 -4.99 0.47
CA ARG A 501 -18.28 -5.45 1.87
C ARG A 501 -18.80 -4.36 2.79
N LEU A 502 -19.63 -4.76 3.76
CA LEU A 502 -19.98 -3.96 4.92
C LEU A 502 -19.09 -4.38 6.08
N VAL A 503 -18.29 -3.45 6.61
CA VAL A 503 -17.33 -3.70 7.70
C VAL A 503 -17.77 -2.90 8.93
N ASN A 504 -17.79 -3.53 10.10
CA ASN A 504 -17.91 -2.82 11.35
C ASN A 504 -16.51 -2.35 11.80
N PRO A 505 -16.20 -1.04 11.80
CA PRO A 505 -14.83 -0.56 12.04
C PRO A 505 -14.23 -0.98 13.39
N PRO A 506 -14.95 -0.94 14.53
CA PRO A 506 -14.39 -1.35 15.83
C PRO A 506 -13.94 -2.81 15.89
N SER A 507 -14.62 -3.71 15.18
CA SER A 507 -14.23 -5.12 15.12
C SER A 507 -13.28 -5.44 13.97
N GLY A 508 -13.25 -4.60 12.91
CA GLY A 508 -12.57 -4.90 11.65
C GLY A 508 -13.21 -6.05 10.87
N LYS A 509 -14.43 -6.47 11.23
CA LYS A 509 -15.09 -7.67 10.68
C LYS A 509 -16.22 -7.33 9.73
N CYS A 510 -16.48 -8.27 8.83
CA CYS A 510 -17.47 -8.14 7.78
C CYS A 510 -18.83 -8.62 8.25
N LEU A 511 -19.87 -7.89 7.85
CA LEU A 511 -21.26 -8.36 7.92
C LEU A 511 -21.40 -9.57 7.02
N THR A 512 -21.74 -10.71 7.63
CA THR A 512 -21.72 -12.02 6.98
C THR A 512 -23.06 -12.71 7.17
N VAL A 513 -23.55 -13.38 6.12
CA VAL A 513 -24.68 -14.31 6.22
C VAL A 513 -24.20 -15.60 6.91
N ALA A 514 -24.70 -15.86 8.11
CA ALA A 514 -24.33 -16.99 8.94
C ALA A 514 -24.80 -18.32 8.33
N GLY A 515 -24.01 -19.37 8.52
CA GLY A 515 -24.29 -20.72 8.00
C GLY A 515 -23.75 -21.00 6.59
N GLY A 516 -23.10 -20.01 5.95
CA GLY A 516 -22.39 -20.17 4.68
C GLY A 516 -23.31 -20.40 3.47
N LEU A 517 -22.72 -20.89 2.38
CA LEU A 517 -23.37 -21.10 1.09
C LEU A 517 -24.08 -22.48 0.98
N PRO A 518 -25.12 -22.59 0.14
CA PRO A 518 -25.75 -21.52 -0.62
C PRO A 518 -26.58 -20.60 0.28
N LEU A 519 -26.73 -19.34 -0.13
CA LEU A 519 -27.58 -18.38 0.57
C LEU A 519 -29.05 -18.82 0.49
N ARG A 520 -29.74 -18.84 1.63
CA ARG A 520 -31.11 -19.31 1.85
C ARG A 520 -31.89 -18.31 2.67
N ASP A 521 -33.18 -18.27 2.40
CA ASP A 521 -34.16 -17.50 3.15
C ASP A 521 -34.10 -17.84 4.66
N GLY A 522 -34.13 -16.79 5.50
CA GLY A 522 -34.12 -16.87 6.96
C GLY A 522 -32.73 -16.96 7.60
N GLN A 523 -31.64 -17.06 6.84
CA GLN A 523 -30.29 -17.07 7.42
C GLN A 523 -29.99 -15.76 8.16
N ARG A 524 -29.41 -15.88 9.35
CA ARG A 524 -29.07 -14.74 10.24
C ARG A 524 -27.78 -14.06 9.82
N LEU A 525 -27.58 -12.83 10.30
CA LEU A 525 -26.35 -12.08 10.09
C LEU A 525 -25.44 -12.11 11.32
N GLU A 526 -24.14 -12.16 11.07
CA GLU A 526 -23.09 -12.18 12.10
C GLU A 526 -21.87 -11.36 11.66
N LEU A 527 -21.01 -11.02 12.62
CA LEU A 527 -19.64 -10.62 12.36
C LEU A 527 -18.79 -11.85 12.06
N ARG A 528 -18.00 -11.76 11.00
CA ARG A 528 -16.97 -12.74 10.70
C ARG A 528 -15.76 -12.06 10.06
N THR A 529 -14.58 -12.63 10.31
CA THR A 529 -13.33 -12.29 9.62
C THR A 529 -13.58 -12.12 8.13
N CYS A 530 -13.16 -10.98 7.57
CA CYS A 530 -13.35 -10.65 6.17
C CYS A 530 -12.55 -11.60 5.27
N SER A 531 -13.26 -12.42 4.49
CA SER A 531 -12.68 -13.41 3.57
C SER A 531 -12.94 -13.09 2.10
N GLY A 532 -13.93 -12.24 1.80
CA GLY A 532 -14.36 -11.94 0.43
C GLY A 532 -15.26 -12.97 -0.21
N ALA A 533 -15.70 -13.94 0.59
CA ALA A 533 -16.69 -14.94 0.23
C ALA A 533 -18.03 -14.28 -0.16
N GLU A 534 -18.86 -15.04 -0.87
CA GLU A 534 -20.11 -14.53 -1.45
C GLU A 534 -21.10 -14.08 -0.36
N GLU A 535 -21.14 -14.77 0.77
CA GLU A 535 -21.92 -14.45 1.97
C GLU A 535 -21.52 -13.13 2.67
N GLN A 536 -20.48 -12.45 2.21
CA GLN A 536 -20.02 -11.14 2.71
C GLN A 536 -20.22 -9.99 1.72
N ARG A 537 -20.89 -10.25 0.58
CA ARG A 537 -21.09 -9.26 -0.47
C ARG A 537 -22.48 -8.65 -0.40
N TRP A 538 -22.51 -7.32 -0.39
CA TRP A 538 -23.70 -6.50 -0.22
C TRP A 538 -23.78 -5.44 -1.31
N THR A 539 -24.99 -5.18 -1.79
CA THR A 539 -25.30 -4.11 -2.76
C THR A 539 -26.54 -3.35 -2.32
N PHE A 540 -26.72 -2.14 -2.86
CA PHE A 540 -27.77 -1.21 -2.44
C PHE A 540 -28.68 -0.78 -3.57
#